data_AF-A0A0B2VGD9-F1
#
_entry.id   AF-A0A0B2VGD9-F1
#
_cell.length_a   1.000
_cell.length_b   1.000
_cell.length_c   1.000
_cell.angle_alpha   90.00
_cell.angle_beta   90.00
_cell.angle_gamma   90.00
#
_symmetry.space_group_name_H-M   'P 1'
#
loop_
_entity.id
_entity.type
_entity.pdbx_description
1 polymer ?
#
loop_
_entity_poly.entity_id
_entity_poly.type
_entity_poly.pdbx_seq_one_letter_code
_entity_poly.pdbx_strand_id
1 'polypeptide(L)'
;MGVPAFFRWLSRKYPSVIVNAVEEKPRDVDGNPIPVRTTEPNPNFQEFDNLYLDMNGIIHPCTHPENRPAPKSEDEMFALIFEYIDRIFAIVRPRRLLYMAIDGVAPRAKMNQQRSRRFRASKEAAEKLEQIAEVRNRLEREGYPLPPKKEEGEHFDSNCITPGTPFMARLADALRYYVHMRLNYDPGWANIEVILSDANAPGEGEHKIMDFIRRQRASPSHDPNTVHCLCGADADLIMLGLATHEPNFNIIREEFIPNQQRPCDLCGQYGHEVNDCQGLAQDEAAECEANPMQKETNFIFVRLPVLREYLEKELQMNNLPIPFDLERAIDDWVFMCFFVGNDFLPHLPSLEIRENAIDRLIRLYKDMVTRMGGYLTDQGDVHMGRVQKILSGLGEVEDEIFKTRQEKELQFRERNKAKRRRERAATTPAYIPSRGSLLAPLANGPVPLSGTDTRRLARDARIQALTALFYLTLKEPLFHTESSYELLPCFLCVLSALKKT
;
A
#
# COMPACT_ATOMS: atom_id res chain seq x y z
N MET A 1 9.52 -10.40 -1.31
CA MET A 1 8.89 -9.45 -2.25
C MET A 1 7.95 -8.54 -1.47
N GLY A 2 7.82 -7.25 -1.80
CA GLY A 2 6.78 -6.42 -1.17
C GLY A 2 5.44 -6.71 -1.82
N VAL A 3 4.40 -7.04 -1.04
CA VAL A 3 3.01 -7.20 -1.53
C VAL A 3 2.60 -6.06 -2.48
N PRO A 4 2.85 -4.78 -2.15
CA PRO A 4 2.51 -3.67 -3.06
C PRO A 4 3.35 -3.63 -4.34
N ALA A 5 4.59 -4.14 -4.29
CA ALA A 5 5.50 -4.11 -5.44
C ALA A 5 5.12 -5.16 -6.49
N PHE A 6 4.82 -6.39 -6.07
CA PHE A 6 4.37 -7.45 -6.97
C PHE A 6 3.03 -7.10 -7.59
N PHE A 7 2.07 -6.69 -6.76
CA PHE A 7 0.74 -6.31 -7.24
C PHE A 7 0.78 -5.15 -8.24
N ARG A 8 1.63 -4.13 -7.99
CA ARG A 8 1.83 -3.02 -8.92
C ARG A 8 2.46 -3.43 -10.24
N TRP A 9 3.37 -4.41 -10.23
CA TRP A 9 3.94 -4.96 -11.46
C TRP A 9 2.85 -5.72 -12.24
N LEU A 10 2.10 -6.58 -11.55
CA LEU A 10 1.00 -7.35 -12.13
C LEU A 10 -0.07 -6.45 -12.76
N SER A 11 -0.51 -5.41 -12.03
CA SER A 11 -1.57 -4.50 -12.49
C SER A 11 -1.16 -3.68 -13.72
N ARG A 12 0.12 -3.33 -13.83
CA ARG A 12 0.66 -2.62 -15.00
C ARG A 12 0.82 -3.52 -16.20
N LYS A 13 1.23 -4.76 -15.99
CA LYS A 13 1.54 -5.71 -17.06
C LYS A 13 0.30 -6.41 -17.60
N TYR A 14 -0.61 -6.79 -16.71
CA TYR A 14 -1.83 -7.54 -17.01
C TYR A 14 -3.05 -6.82 -16.43
N PRO A 15 -3.45 -5.67 -16.99
CA PRO A 15 -4.49 -4.82 -16.40
C PRO A 15 -5.85 -5.52 -16.28
N SER A 16 -6.21 -6.37 -17.24
CA SER A 16 -7.51 -7.08 -17.27
C SER A 16 -7.68 -8.16 -16.19
N VAL A 17 -6.59 -8.49 -15.47
CA VAL A 17 -6.64 -9.45 -14.35
C VAL A 17 -7.38 -8.86 -13.16
N ILE A 18 -7.40 -7.53 -13.02
CA ILE A 18 -7.99 -6.83 -11.89
C ILE A 18 -9.35 -6.28 -12.28
N VAL A 19 -10.37 -6.57 -11.47
CA VAL A 19 -11.73 -6.06 -11.63
C VAL A 19 -12.22 -5.53 -10.29
N ASN A 20 -12.91 -4.39 -10.29
CA ASN A 20 -13.50 -3.85 -9.06
C ASN A 20 -14.67 -4.72 -8.61
N ALA A 21 -14.77 -4.97 -7.31
CA ALA A 21 -15.94 -5.62 -6.75
C ALA A 21 -17.13 -4.68 -6.77
N VAL A 22 -18.28 -5.20 -7.17
CA VAL A 22 -19.57 -4.54 -7.04
C VAL A 22 -20.12 -4.88 -5.66
N GLU A 23 -20.20 -3.87 -4.81
CA GLU A 23 -20.75 -3.98 -3.45
C GLU A 23 -22.13 -3.32 -3.41
N GLU A 24 -23.15 -4.10 -3.05
CA GLU A 24 -24.48 -3.57 -2.76
C GLU A 24 -24.48 -3.01 -1.34
N LYS A 25 -24.86 -1.74 -1.20
CA LYS A 25 -25.03 -1.12 0.11
C LYS A 25 -26.45 -1.34 0.64
N PRO A 26 -26.64 -1.46 1.97
CA PRO A 26 -27.95 -1.45 2.57
C PRO A 26 -28.75 -0.22 2.10
N ARG A 27 -30.00 -0.43 1.70
CA ARG A 27 -30.88 0.67 1.29
C ARG A 27 -31.61 1.18 2.52
N ASP A 28 -31.54 2.48 2.78
CA ASP A 28 -32.40 3.10 3.77
C ASP A 28 -33.71 3.53 3.08
N VAL A 29 -34.83 2.93 3.49
CA VAL A 29 -36.16 3.34 3.07
C VAL A 29 -36.89 3.78 4.34
N ASP A 30 -37.16 5.09 4.44
CA ASP A 30 -37.89 5.71 5.54
C ASP A 30 -37.31 5.45 6.95
N GLY A 31 -35.98 5.37 7.08
CA GLY A 31 -35.28 5.15 8.35
C GLY A 31 -35.17 3.68 8.76
N ASN A 32 -35.60 2.75 7.90
CA ASN A 32 -35.41 1.31 8.07
C ASN A 32 -34.32 0.80 7.12
N PRO A 33 -33.15 0.37 7.63
CA PRO A 33 -32.11 -0.22 6.81
C PRO A 33 -32.58 -1.58 6.29
N ILE A 34 -32.79 -1.69 4.99
CA ILE A 34 -33.05 -2.96 4.32
C ILE A 34 -31.69 -3.64 4.10
N PRO A 35 -31.45 -4.82 4.72
CA PRO A 35 -30.18 -5.53 4.58
C PRO A 35 -30.01 -6.07 3.15
N VAL A 36 -28.75 -6.22 2.74
CA VAL A 36 -28.39 -6.80 1.44
C VAL A 36 -28.87 -8.25 1.39
N ARG A 37 -29.59 -8.62 0.33
CA ARG A 37 -30.11 -9.98 0.15
C ARG A 37 -29.07 -10.86 -0.52
N THR A 38 -28.28 -11.54 0.30
CA THR A 38 -27.20 -12.45 -0.16
C THR A 38 -27.69 -13.71 -0.87
N THR A 39 -28.99 -14.02 -0.78
CA THR A 39 -29.65 -15.10 -1.54
C THR A 39 -29.91 -14.76 -3.00
N GLU A 40 -29.89 -13.48 -3.37
CA GLU A 40 -30.06 -13.04 -4.75
C GLU A 40 -28.77 -13.30 -5.58
N PRO A 41 -28.88 -13.36 -6.92
CA PRO A 41 -27.73 -13.54 -7.80
C PRO A 41 -26.62 -12.52 -7.51
N ASN A 42 -25.37 -12.96 -7.58
CA ASN A 42 -24.23 -12.10 -7.31
C ASN A 42 -24.14 -10.99 -8.38
N PRO A 43 -24.07 -9.70 -7.99
CA PRO A 43 -23.96 -8.58 -8.94
C PRO A 43 -22.60 -8.48 -9.63
N ASN A 44 -21.61 -9.27 -9.19
CA ASN A 44 -20.29 -9.33 -9.79
C ASN A 44 -20.29 -10.17 -11.10
N PHE A 45 -19.10 -10.32 -11.70
CA PHE A 45 -18.93 -10.95 -13.00
C PHE A 45 -19.27 -12.45 -13.05
N GLN A 46 -19.47 -13.11 -11.90
CA GLN A 46 -19.83 -14.53 -11.79
C GLN A 46 -20.35 -14.87 -10.38
N GLU A 47 -20.92 -16.06 -10.22
CA GLU A 47 -21.19 -16.70 -8.92
C GLU A 47 -19.94 -17.40 -8.38
N PHE A 48 -19.90 -17.62 -7.06
CA PHE A 48 -18.80 -18.32 -6.38
C PHE A 48 -19.33 -19.49 -5.56
N ASP A 49 -18.67 -20.64 -5.64
CA ASP A 49 -19.04 -21.81 -4.85
C ASP A 49 -18.41 -21.76 -3.45
N ASN A 50 -17.09 -21.53 -3.42
CA ASN A 50 -16.29 -21.64 -2.20
C ASN A 50 -15.58 -20.32 -1.91
N LEU A 51 -15.80 -19.78 -0.71
CA LEU A 51 -15.07 -18.63 -0.16
C LEU A 51 -14.09 -19.11 0.91
N TYR A 52 -12.83 -18.74 0.77
CA TYR A 52 -11.76 -19.02 1.73
C TYR A 52 -11.28 -17.71 2.34
N LEU A 53 -11.24 -17.63 3.67
CA LEU A 53 -10.78 -16.45 4.39
C LEU A 53 -9.46 -16.75 5.08
N ASP A 54 -8.39 -16.06 4.68
CA ASP A 54 -7.22 -15.90 5.53
C ASP A 54 -7.55 -14.89 6.64
N MET A 55 -7.87 -15.41 7.82
CA MET A 55 -8.35 -14.61 8.94
C MET A 55 -7.28 -13.67 9.47
N ASN A 56 -6.00 -13.97 9.33
CA ASN A 56 -4.95 -13.07 9.79
C ASN A 56 -4.96 -11.76 8.97
N GLY A 57 -5.25 -11.85 7.68
CA GLY A 57 -5.48 -10.68 6.82
C GLY A 57 -6.66 -9.79 7.25
N ILE A 58 -7.60 -10.31 8.07
CA ILE A 58 -8.78 -9.60 8.58
C ILE A 58 -8.55 -9.09 10.01
N ILE A 59 -7.96 -9.93 10.88
CA ILE A 59 -7.73 -9.61 12.30
C ILE A 59 -6.79 -8.41 12.46
N HIS A 60 -5.73 -8.32 11.65
CA HIS A 60 -4.76 -7.23 11.74
C HIS A 60 -5.43 -5.86 11.48
N PRO A 61 -6.10 -5.61 10.33
CA PRO A 61 -6.80 -4.34 10.09
C PRO A 61 -7.91 -4.03 11.10
N CYS A 62 -8.56 -5.03 11.69
CA CYS A 62 -9.62 -4.83 12.67
C CYS A 62 -9.11 -4.43 14.06
N THR A 63 -7.88 -4.80 14.41
CA THR A 63 -7.28 -4.52 15.74
C THR A 63 -6.42 -3.26 15.77
N HIS A 64 -5.79 -2.90 14.66
CA HIS A 64 -4.98 -1.68 14.51
C HIS A 64 -5.23 -1.03 13.14
N PRO A 65 -6.44 -0.51 12.93
CA PRO A 65 -6.78 0.15 11.68
C PRO A 65 -5.89 1.39 11.44
N GLU A 66 -5.39 1.56 10.21
CA GLU A 66 -4.60 2.75 9.86
C GLU A 66 -5.45 4.02 9.73
N ASN A 67 -6.75 3.87 9.40
CA ASN A 67 -7.63 4.97 8.97
C ASN A 67 -8.73 5.37 9.97
N ARG A 68 -8.86 4.63 11.09
CA ARG A 68 -9.84 4.88 12.16
C ARG A 68 -9.16 4.66 13.52
N PRO A 69 -9.69 5.23 14.63
CA PRO A 69 -9.14 4.95 15.95
C PRO A 69 -9.11 3.45 16.24
N ALA A 70 -8.10 3.01 17.00
CA ALA A 70 -8.01 1.64 17.45
C ALA A 70 -9.22 1.30 18.37
N PRO A 71 -9.77 0.09 18.27
CA PRO A 71 -10.86 -0.35 19.13
C PRO A 71 -10.43 -0.36 20.60
N LYS A 72 -11.39 -0.09 21.50
CA LYS A 72 -11.16 0.11 22.93
C LYS A 72 -11.18 -1.20 23.73
N SER A 73 -11.82 -2.24 23.21
CA SER A 73 -11.94 -3.54 23.87
C SER A 73 -11.86 -4.69 22.86
N GLU A 74 -11.59 -5.90 23.37
CA GLU A 74 -11.63 -7.12 22.54
C GLU A 74 -13.03 -7.38 21.96
N ASP A 75 -14.09 -7.05 22.70
CA ASP A 75 -15.47 -7.21 22.21
C ASP A 75 -15.74 -6.33 20.97
N GLU A 76 -15.22 -5.10 20.98
CA GLU A 76 -15.29 -4.20 19.83
C GLU A 76 -14.45 -4.75 18.65
N MET A 77 -13.28 -5.31 18.93
CA MET A 77 -12.45 -5.98 17.91
C MET A 77 -13.20 -7.15 17.27
N PHE A 78 -13.86 -8.00 18.06
CA PHE A 78 -14.62 -9.15 17.56
C PHE A 78 -15.83 -8.70 16.73
N ALA A 79 -16.56 -7.67 17.19
CA ALA A 79 -17.66 -7.09 16.42
C ALA A 79 -17.20 -6.57 15.04
N LEU A 80 -16.05 -5.89 15.00
CA LEU A 80 -15.45 -5.41 13.75
C LEU A 80 -15.01 -6.56 12.83
N ILE A 81 -14.48 -7.65 13.39
CA ILE A 81 -14.14 -8.85 12.62
C ILE A 81 -15.40 -9.48 12.01
N PHE A 82 -16.49 -9.56 12.78
CA PHE A 82 -17.77 -10.09 12.29
C PHE A 82 -18.35 -9.24 11.16
N GLU A 83 -18.36 -7.91 11.32
CA GLU A 83 -18.79 -6.97 10.29
C GLU A 83 -17.95 -7.12 9.01
N TYR A 84 -16.64 -7.29 9.17
CA TYR A 84 -15.74 -7.49 8.02
C TYR A 84 -16.05 -8.81 7.28
N ILE A 85 -16.26 -9.92 8.01
CA ILE A 85 -16.64 -11.20 7.40
C ILE A 85 -17.99 -11.07 6.69
N ASP A 86 -18.98 -10.43 7.32
CA ASP A 86 -20.30 -10.20 6.72
C ASP A 86 -20.20 -9.40 5.42
N ARG A 87 -19.34 -8.37 5.40
CA ARG A 87 -19.08 -7.56 4.20
C ARG A 87 -18.47 -8.38 3.06
N ILE A 88 -17.44 -9.19 3.34
CA ILE A 88 -16.85 -10.09 2.33
C ILE A 88 -17.87 -11.13 1.86
N PHE A 89 -18.64 -11.70 2.78
CA PHE A 89 -19.69 -12.66 2.46
C PHE A 89 -20.76 -12.06 1.55
N ALA A 90 -21.18 -10.81 1.80
CA ALA A 90 -22.17 -10.12 0.97
C ALA A 90 -21.68 -9.82 -0.45
N ILE A 91 -20.37 -9.58 -0.63
CA ILE A 91 -19.73 -9.36 -1.93
C ILE A 91 -19.59 -10.68 -2.71
N VAL A 92 -19.08 -11.73 -2.07
CA VAL A 92 -18.73 -13.00 -2.76
C VAL A 92 -19.92 -13.94 -2.88
N ARG A 93 -20.82 -13.97 -1.89
CA ARG A 93 -22.03 -14.83 -1.84
C ARG A 93 -21.72 -16.31 -2.15
N PRO A 94 -20.86 -16.98 -1.35
CA PRO A 94 -20.52 -18.39 -1.61
C PRO A 94 -21.78 -19.27 -1.59
N ARG A 95 -21.88 -20.20 -2.55
CA ARG A 95 -23.06 -21.07 -2.71
C ARG A 95 -22.89 -22.46 -2.10
N ARG A 96 -21.67 -22.85 -1.73
CA ARG A 96 -21.37 -24.21 -1.22
C ARG A 96 -20.57 -24.18 0.06
N LEU A 97 -19.47 -23.44 0.13
CA LEU A 97 -18.53 -23.50 1.26
C LEU A 97 -18.04 -22.12 1.71
N LEU A 98 -17.99 -21.91 3.02
CA LEU A 98 -17.17 -20.89 3.67
C LEU A 98 -16.09 -21.56 4.51
N TYR A 99 -14.82 -21.36 4.17
CA TYR A 99 -13.67 -21.86 4.91
C TYR A 99 -12.95 -20.71 5.59
N MET A 100 -12.90 -20.71 6.92
CA MET A 100 -12.24 -19.69 7.73
C MET A 100 -10.95 -20.26 8.32
N ALA A 101 -9.80 -19.76 7.87
CA ALA A 101 -8.49 -20.25 8.28
C ALA A 101 -7.76 -19.22 9.13
N ILE A 102 -7.52 -19.56 10.39
CA ILE A 102 -6.67 -18.77 11.29
C ILE A 102 -5.26 -19.38 11.29
N ASP A 103 -4.21 -18.56 11.35
CA ASP A 103 -2.85 -19.08 11.48
C ASP A 103 -2.71 -19.96 12.73
N GLY A 104 -2.16 -21.15 12.54
CA GLY A 104 -1.71 -22.04 13.59
C GLY A 104 -0.18 -22.04 13.73
N VAL A 105 0.36 -23.06 14.40
CA VAL A 105 1.81 -23.21 14.55
C VAL A 105 2.45 -23.42 13.18
N ALA A 106 3.24 -22.44 12.73
CA ALA A 106 3.88 -22.44 11.42
C ALA A 106 5.20 -23.24 11.39
N PRO A 107 5.69 -23.64 10.20
CA PRO A 107 6.99 -24.28 10.06
C PRO A 107 8.16 -23.39 10.54
N ARG A 108 9.28 -24.02 10.91
CA ARG A 108 10.46 -23.32 11.44
C ARG A 108 10.97 -22.19 10.54
N ALA A 109 10.92 -22.38 9.22
CA ALA A 109 11.33 -21.37 8.25
C ALA A 109 10.48 -20.08 8.40
N LYS A 110 9.15 -20.21 8.47
CA LYS A 110 8.25 -19.09 8.73
C LYS A 110 8.44 -18.48 10.12
N MET A 111 8.65 -19.30 11.15
CA MET A 111 8.87 -18.81 12.52
C MET A 111 10.05 -17.82 12.61
N ASN A 112 11.11 -18.03 11.82
CA ASN A 112 12.24 -17.11 11.79
C ASN A 112 11.85 -15.75 11.19
N GLN A 113 11.06 -15.75 10.11
CA GLN A 113 10.51 -14.55 9.49
C GLN A 113 9.56 -13.82 10.46
N GLN A 114 8.61 -14.54 11.07
CA GLN A 114 7.66 -13.99 12.04
C GLN A 114 8.39 -13.39 13.25
N ARG A 115 9.41 -14.09 13.78
CA ARG A 115 10.28 -13.57 14.84
C ARG A 115 10.94 -12.25 14.41
N SER A 116 11.57 -12.21 13.24
CA SER A 116 12.23 -11.00 12.77
C SER A 116 11.26 -9.83 12.62
N ARG A 117 10.03 -10.07 12.11
CA ARG A 117 8.99 -9.04 11.97
C ARG A 117 8.58 -8.47 13.33
N ARG A 118 8.34 -9.33 14.32
CA ARG A 118 7.90 -8.92 15.66
C ARG A 118 8.97 -8.14 16.42
N PHE A 119 10.22 -8.60 16.37
CA PHE A 119 11.35 -7.87 16.96
C PHE A 119 11.51 -6.48 16.34
N ARG A 120 11.30 -6.36 15.02
CA ARG A 120 11.34 -5.07 14.33
C ARG A 120 10.16 -4.18 14.74
N ALA A 121 8.94 -4.70 14.74
CA ALA A 121 7.74 -3.95 15.12
C ALA A 121 7.82 -3.42 16.55
N SER A 122 8.26 -4.24 17.52
CA SER A 122 8.47 -3.78 18.91
C SER A 122 9.55 -2.71 19.01
N LYS A 123 10.64 -2.82 18.24
CA LYS A 123 11.71 -1.82 18.20
C LYS A 123 11.21 -0.50 17.59
N GLU A 124 10.53 -0.56 16.44
CA GLU A 124 9.96 0.61 15.75
C GLU A 124 8.91 1.31 16.63
N ALA A 125 8.08 0.56 17.36
CA ALA A 125 7.12 1.12 18.31
C ALA A 125 7.81 1.88 19.46
N ALA A 126 8.89 1.31 20.01
CA ALA A 126 9.68 1.96 21.06
C ALA A 126 10.39 3.23 20.56
N GLU A 127 11.04 3.16 19.39
CA GLU A 127 11.71 4.31 18.76
C GLU A 127 10.70 5.42 18.42
N LYS A 128 9.50 5.05 17.96
CA LYS A 128 8.42 6.01 17.68
C LYS A 128 7.94 6.72 18.95
N LEU A 129 7.79 5.99 20.06
CA LEU A 129 7.41 6.57 21.34
C LEU A 129 8.46 7.57 21.84
N GLU A 130 9.75 7.22 21.73
CA GLU A 130 10.87 8.08 22.10
C GLU A 130 10.91 9.35 21.24
N GLN A 131 10.74 9.23 19.92
CA GLN A 131 10.67 10.37 19.00
C GLN A 131 9.51 11.31 19.32
N ILE A 132 8.31 10.77 19.59
CA ILE A 132 7.14 11.57 19.98
C ILE A 132 7.42 12.32 21.29
N ALA A 133 8.06 11.69 22.27
CA ALA A 133 8.42 12.32 23.53
C ALA A 133 9.47 13.43 23.35
N GLU A 134 10.48 13.21 22.51
CA GLU A 134 11.52 14.20 22.20
C GLU A 134 10.92 15.45 21.52
N VAL A 135 10.14 15.25 20.46
CA VAL A 135 9.48 16.35 19.75
C VAL A 135 8.52 17.10 20.66
N ARG A 136 7.75 16.39 21.49
CA ARG A 136 6.86 17.01 22.47
C ARG A 136 7.62 17.89 23.47
N ASN A 137 8.74 17.41 24.01
CA ASN A 137 9.59 18.18 24.93
C ASN A 137 10.22 19.41 24.25
N ARG A 138 10.61 19.29 22.97
CA ARG A 138 11.11 20.42 22.17
C ARG A 138 10.04 21.50 22.04
N LEU A 139 8.83 21.12 21.62
CA LEU A 139 7.70 22.03 21.44
C LEU A 139 7.25 22.67 22.76
N GLU A 140 7.29 21.94 23.87
CA GLU A 140 7.00 22.47 25.21
C GLU A 140 7.99 23.57 25.62
N ARG A 141 9.30 23.38 25.34
CA ARG A 141 10.33 24.40 25.58
C ARG A 141 10.19 25.63 24.69
N GLU A 142 9.73 25.43 23.46
CA GLU A 142 9.49 26.51 22.49
C GLU A 142 8.16 27.23 22.73
N GLY A 143 7.30 26.72 23.62
CA GLY A 143 6.04 27.34 24.00
C GLY A 143 4.88 27.09 23.03
N TYR A 144 4.98 26.06 22.17
CA TYR A 144 3.89 25.67 21.27
C TYR A 144 2.74 25.02 22.04
N PRO A 145 1.47 25.25 21.64
CA PRO A 145 0.33 24.59 22.25
C PRO A 145 0.36 23.10 21.91
N LEU A 146 0.29 22.24 22.93
CA LEU A 146 0.40 20.79 22.78
C LEU A 146 -0.94 20.10 23.01
N PRO A 147 -1.22 19.00 22.29
CA PRO A 147 -2.36 18.15 22.61
C PRO A 147 -2.18 17.51 23.99
N PRO A 148 -3.29 17.13 24.68
CA PRO A 148 -3.19 16.44 25.96
C PRO A 148 -2.32 15.19 25.84
N LYS A 149 -1.67 14.78 26.95
CA LYS A 149 -1.03 13.46 26.99
C LYS A 149 -2.15 12.44 26.79
N LYS A 150 -1.99 11.55 25.80
CA LYS A 150 -2.87 10.38 25.69
C LYS A 150 -2.78 9.66 27.03
N GLU A 151 -3.94 9.35 27.63
CA GLU A 151 -3.96 8.50 28.81
C GLU A 151 -3.22 7.21 28.48
N GLU A 152 -2.52 6.64 29.47
CA GLU A 152 -1.89 5.32 29.38
C GLU A 152 -3.00 4.25 29.33
N GLY A 153 -3.84 4.29 28.30
CA GLY A 153 -4.81 3.24 28.00
C GLY A 153 -4.06 2.00 27.55
N GLU A 154 -4.71 0.84 27.70
CA GLU A 154 -4.17 -0.45 27.28
C GLU A 154 -3.89 -0.44 25.77
N HIS A 155 -2.62 -0.26 25.40
CA HIS A 155 -2.19 -0.44 24.03
C HIS A 155 -2.38 -1.91 23.65
N PHE A 156 -3.17 -2.17 22.61
CA PHE A 156 -3.34 -3.53 22.10
C PHE A 156 -2.02 -4.06 21.54
N ASP A 157 -1.43 -5.05 22.22
CA ASP A 157 -0.22 -5.71 21.74
C ASP A 157 -0.56 -6.67 20.60
N SER A 158 -0.29 -6.25 19.36
CA SER A 158 -0.47 -7.07 18.16
C SER A 158 0.26 -8.41 18.19
N ASN A 159 1.28 -8.60 19.04
CA ASN A 159 1.93 -9.90 19.22
C ASN A 159 0.99 -10.95 19.84
N CYS A 160 -0.13 -10.55 20.45
CA CYS A 160 -1.14 -11.48 20.93
C CYS A 160 -1.85 -12.24 19.79
N ILE A 161 -1.74 -11.76 18.54
CA ILE A 161 -2.20 -12.46 17.32
C ILE A 161 -1.18 -13.57 16.99
N THR A 162 -1.14 -14.58 17.84
CA THR A 162 -0.26 -15.74 17.76
C THR A 162 -0.96 -16.96 18.33
N PRO A 163 -0.83 -18.14 17.70
CA PRO A 163 -1.30 -19.39 18.28
C PRO A 163 -0.84 -19.58 19.72
N GLY A 164 -1.75 -20.06 20.58
CA GLY A 164 -1.49 -20.34 21.99
C GLY A 164 -1.71 -19.17 22.95
N THR A 165 -2.08 -17.97 22.47
CA THR A 165 -2.42 -16.85 23.36
C THR A 165 -3.88 -16.93 23.85
N PRO A 166 -4.19 -16.33 25.01
CA PRO A 166 -5.57 -16.24 25.50
C PRO A 166 -6.51 -15.50 24.53
N PHE A 167 -6.00 -14.49 23.83
CA PHE A 167 -6.74 -13.74 22.81
C PHE A 167 -7.24 -14.68 21.69
N MET A 168 -6.36 -15.51 21.13
CA MET A 168 -6.74 -16.43 20.05
C MET A 168 -7.75 -17.50 20.48
N ALA A 169 -7.70 -17.93 21.75
CA ALA A 169 -8.70 -18.85 22.30
C ALA A 169 -10.09 -18.19 22.37
N ARG A 170 -10.16 -16.96 22.91
CA ARG A 170 -11.42 -16.19 22.95
C ARG A 170 -11.95 -15.86 21.56
N LEU A 171 -11.07 -15.51 20.62
CA LEU A 171 -11.44 -15.26 19.23
C LEU A 171 -12.05 -16.51 18.58
N ALA A 172 -11.49 -17.71 18.83
CA ALA A 172 -12.04 -18.95 18.30
C ALA A 172 -13.46 -19.21 18.84
N ASP A 173 -13.70 -18.97 20.13
CA ASP A 173 -15.03 -19.12 20.73
C ASP A 173 -16.03 -18.09 20.20
N ALA A 174 -15.59 -16.84 20.02
CA ALA A 174 -16.38 -15.77 19.42
C ALA A 174 -16.77 -16.11 17.96
N LEU A 175 -15.84 -16.66 17.17
CA LEU A 175 -16.11 -17.08 15.79
C LEU A 175 -17.04 -18.29 15.72
N ARG A 176 -16.93 -19.26 16.64
CA ARG A 176 -17.90 -20.36 16.75
C ARG A 176 -19.31 -19.83 17.00
N TYR A 177 -19.45 -18.91 17.96
CA TYR A 177 -20.72 -18.25 18.23
C TYR A 177 -21.25 -17.52 16.99
N TYR A 178 -20.41 -16.73 16.32
CA TYR A 178 -20.76 -15.99 15.11
C TYR A 178 -21.26 -16.92 13.99
N VAL A 179 -20.54 -18.02 13.72
CA VAL A 179 -20.95 -19.01 12.70
C VAL A 179 -22.30 -19.63 13.05
N HIS A 180 -22.51 -20.06 14.30
CA HIS A 180 -23.80 -20.60 14.72
C HIS A 180 -24.92 -19.57 14.60
N MET A 181 -24.69 -18.33 15.00
CA MET A 181 -25.65 -17.24 14.85
C MET A 181 -26.02 -17.01 13.38
N ARG A 182 -25.03 -16.94 12.48
CA ARG A 182 -25.28 -16.72 11.04
C ARG A 182 -26.04 -17.89 10.41
N LEU A 183 -25.66 -19.14 10.70
CA LEU A 183 -26.37 -20.33 10.20
C LEU A 183 -27.85 -20.40 10.63
N ASN A 184 -28.19 -19.88 11.82
CA ASN A 184 -29.57 -19.91 12.33
C ASN A 184 -30.44 -18.74 11.85
N TYR A 185 -29.84 -17.57 11.58
CA TYR A 185 -30.59 -16.33 11.36
C TYR A 185 -30.39 -15.70 9.98
N ASP A 186 -29.34 -16.06 9.23
CA ASP A 186 -29.07 -15.52 7.90
C ASP A 186 -29.46 -16.53 6.80
N PRO A 187 -30.49 -16.24 5.98
CA PRO A 187 -30.89 -17.12 4.88
C PRO A 187 -29.80 -17.40 3.85
N GLY A 188 -28.83 -16.50 3.68
CA GLY A 188 -27.69 -16.71 2.79
C GLY A 188 -26.74 -17.81 3.25
N TRP A 189 -26.75 -18.13 4.55
CA TRP A 189 -25.92 -19.17 5.15
C TRP A 189 -26.63 -20.53 5.25
N ALA A 190 -27.95 -20.59 4.99
CA ALA A 190 -28.76 -21.78 5.26
C ALA A 190 -28.34 -23.04 4.49
N ASN A 191 -27.74 -22.89 3.30
CA ASN A 191 -27.39 -24.00 2.41
C ASN A 191 -25.88 -24.13 2.14
N ILE A 192 -25.03 -23.55 2.99
CA ILE A 192 -23.58 -23.67 2.85
C ILE A 192 -22.98 -24.50 3.99
N GLU A 193 -21.86 -25.14 3.70
CA GLU A 193 -20.99 -25.72 4.72
C GLU A 193 -20.03 -24.63 5.24
N VAL A 194 -19.81 -24.60 6.55
CA VAL A 194 -18.85 -23.68 7.17
C VAL A 194 -17.78 -24.48 7.90
N ILE A 195 -16.51 -24.26 7.53
CA ILE A 195 -15.36 -24.88 8.18
C ILE A 195 -14.55 -23.81 8.88
N LEU A 196 -14.44 -23.90 10.20
CA LEU A 196 -13.55 -23.07 11.00
C LEU A 196 -12.29 -23.86 11.37
N SER A 197 -11.16 -23.45 10.83
CA SER A 197 -9.84 -23.98 11.17
C SER A 197 -9.11 -22.98 12.05
N ASP A 198 -9.24 -23.13 13.36
CA ASP A 198 -8.66 -22.23 14.35
C ASP A 198 -7.13 -22.34 14.51
N ALA A 199 -6.57 -21.57 15.44
CA ALA A 199 -5.13 -21.51 15.70
C ALA A 199 -4.53 -22.78 16.33
N ASN A 200 -5.37 -23.70 16.82
CA ASN A 200 -4.90 -24.97 17.40
C ASN A 200 -4.59 -26.00 16.30
N ALA A 201 -5.23 -25.88 15.13
CA ALA A 201 -4.82 -26.64 13.95
C ALA A 201 -3.45 -26.09 13.47
N PRO A 202 -2.40 -26.93 13.32
CA PRO A 202 -1.08 -26.45 12.88
C PRO A 202 -1.09 -26.02 11.41
N GLY A 203 -0.13 -25.16 11.04
CA GLY A 203 0.02 -24.60 9.69
C GLY A 203 -0.42 -23.14 9.56
N GLU A 204 0.05 -22.47 8.52
CA GLU A 204 -0.37 -21.10 8.15
C GLU A 204 -1.75 -21.14 7.49
N GLY A 205 -2.57 -20.11 7.67
CA GLY A 205 -3.95 -20.04 7.20
C GLY A 205 -4.06 -20.29 5.70
N GLU A 206 -3.24 -19.58 4.90
CA GLU A 206 -3.14 -19.79 3.45
C GLU A 206 -2.77 -21.23 3.09
N HIS A 207 -1.83 -21.85 3.81
CA HIS A 207 -1.40 -23.22 3.52
C HIS A 207 -2.46 -24.27 3.93
N LYS A 208 -3.21 -24.05 5.01
CA LYS A 208 -4.35 -24.91 5.39
C LYS A 208 -5.43 -24.89 4.30
N ILE A 209 -5.71 -23.71 3.75
CA ILE A 209 -6.65 -23.54 2.63
C ILE A 209 -6.14 -24.31 1.41
N MET A 210 -4.88 -24.11 1.03
CA MET A 210 -4.30 -24.78 -0.13
C MET A 210 -4.25 -26.32 0.04
N ASP A 211 -3.96 -26.81 1.25
CA ASP A 211 -4.02 -28.23 1.58
C ASP A 211 -5.44 -28.79 1.42
N PHE A 212 -6.44 -28.04 1.88
CA PHE A 212 -7.84 -28.42 1.72
C PHE A 212 -8.23 -28.52 0.24
N ILE A 213 -7.90 -27.52 -0.57
CA ILE A 213 -8.19 -27.51 -2.01
C ILE A 213 -7.51 -28.67 -2.72
N ARG A 214 -6.22 -28.94 -2.45
CA ARG A 214 -5.50 -30.08 -3.02
C ARG A 214 -6.15 -31.42 -2.67
N ARG A 215 -6.58 -31.60 -1.41
CA ARG A 215 -7.25 -32.82 -0.97
C ARG A 215 -8.63 -32.98 -1.60
N GLN A 216 -9.38 -31.88 -1.74
CA GLN A 216 -10.64 -31.89 -2.48
C GLN A 216 -10.43 -32.30 -3.93
N ARG A 217 -9.52 -31.65 -4.65
CA ARG A 217 -9.19 -31.96 -6.05
C ARG A 217 -8.77 -33.42 -6.26
N ALA A 218 -8.06 -34.01 -5.31
CA ALA A 218 -7.66 -35.41 -5.35
C ALA A 218 -8.84 -36.40 -5.14
N SER A 219 -9.98 -35.92 -4.63
CA SER A 219 -11.17 -36.74 -4.45
C SER A 219 -11.88 -36.99 -5.79
N PRO A 220 -12.30 -38.23 -6.10
CA PRO A 220 -13.06 -38.53 -7.31
C PRO A 220 -14.45 -37.88 -7.34
N SER A 221 -14.95 -37.40 -6.21
CA SER A 221 -16.23 -36.68 -6.11
C SER A 221 -16.10 -35.16 -6.31
N HIS A 222 -14.88 -34.65 -6.56
CA HIS A 222 -14.64 -33.23 -6.79
C HIS A 222 -15.33 -32.76 -8.06
N ASP A 223 -15.93 -31.58 -8.01
CA ASP A 223 -16.42 -30.90 -9.19
C ASP A 223 -15.29 -30.04 -9.76
N PRO A 224 -14.72 -30.37 -10.93
CA PRO A 224 -13.60 -29.63 -11.51
C PRO A 224 -13.97 -28.20 -11.95
N ASN A 225 -15.26 -27.85 -11.98
CA ASN A 225 -15.72 -26.51 -12.33
C ASN A 225 -15.99 -25.63 -11.11
N THR A 226 -15.74 -26.13 -9.88
CA THR A 226 -15.92 -25.38 -8.64
C THR A 226 -15.24 -24.00 -8.74
N VAL A 227 -15.99 -22.94 -8.41
CA VAL A 227 -15.50 -21.57 -8.49
C VAL A 227 -15.00 -21.13 -7.11
N HIS A 228 -13.68 -20.91 -7.02
CA HIS A 228 -12.98 -20.57 -5.79
C HIS A 228 -12.75 -19.05 -5.67
N CYS A 229 -12.98 -18.51 -4.47
CA CYS A 229 -12.61 -17.16 -4.08
C CYS A 229 -11.81 -17.16 -2.78
N LEU A 230 -10.57 -16.67 -2.82
CA LEU A 230 -9.70 -16.55 -1.64
C LEU A 230 -9.57 -15.09 -1.22
N CYS A 231 -9.93 -14.77 0.01
CA CYS A 231 -9.76 -13.45 0.59
C CYS A 231 -8.39 -13.32 1.27
N GLY A 232 -7.57 -12.40 0.80
CA GLY A 232 -6.29 -12.07 1.43
C GLY A 232 -5.45 -11.08 0.61
N ALA A 233 -4.54 -10.38 1.29
CA ALA A 233 -3.75 -9.31 0.69
C ALA A 233 -2.39 -9.78 0.15
N ASP A 234 -1.90 -10.95 0.54
CA ASP A 234 -0.53 -11.37 0.24
C ASP A 234 -0.31 -11.71 -1.24
N ALA A 235 0.90 -11.42 -1.72
CA ALA A 235 1.27 -11.70 -3.11
C ALA A 235 1.45 -13.21 -3.36
N ASP A 236 1.79 -13.95 -2.31
CA ASP A 236 2.01 -15.39 -2.35
C ASP A 236 0.71 -16.13 -2.67
N LEU A 237 -0.46 -15.56 -2.34
CA LEU A 237 -1.77 -16.11 -2.67
C LEU A 237 -1.98 -16.27 -4.19
N ILE A 238 -1.40 -15.40 -5.01
CA ILE A 238 -1.47 -15.51 -6.48
C ILE A 238 -0.71 -16.75 -6.94
N MET A 239 0.49 -16.97 -6.38
CA MET A 239 1.33 -18.11 -6.70
C MET A 239 0.68 -19.41 -6.21
N LEU A 240 0.19 -19.41 -4.98
CA LEU A 240 -0.50 -20.54 -4.38
C LEU A 240 -1.77 -20.89 -5.14
N GLY A 241 -2.57 -19.88 -5.53
CA GLY A 241 -3.77 -20.06 -6.34
C GLY A 241 -3.48 -20.68 -7.71
N LEU A 242 -2.42 -20.22 -8.40
CA LEU A 242 -1.98 -20.82 -9.66
C LEU A 242 -1.52 -22.27 -9.48
N ALA A 243 -0.77 -22.56 -8.41
CA ALA A 243 -0.27 -23.90 -8.08
C ALA A 243 -1.38 -24.88 -7.67
N THR A 244 -2.63 -24.44 -7.47
CA THR A 244 -3.77 -25.36 -7.28
C THR A 244 -4.18 -26.03 -8.59
N HIS A 245 -3.86 -25.43 -9.74
CA HIS A 245 -4.37 -25.79 -11.06
C HIS A 245 -5.91 -25.86 -11.15
N GLU A 246 -6.64 -25.22 -10.24
CA GLU A 246 -8.09 -25.04 -10.37
C GLU A 246 -8.36 -24.00 -11.47
N PRO A 247 -9.22 -24.30 -12.46
CA PRO A 247 -9.45 -23.42 -13.60
C PRO A 247 -10.13 -22.11 -13.17
N ASN A 248 -11.03 -22.17 -12.17
CA ASN A 248 -11.88 -21.06 -11.74
C ASN A 248 -11.45 -20.51 -10.37
N PHE A 249 -10.23 -19.97 -10.27
CA PHE A 249 -9.68 -19.43 -9.03
C PHE A 249 -9.56 -17.91 -9.02
N ASN A 250 -10.08 -17.26 -7.98
CA ASN A 250 -10.09 -15.80 -7.85
C ASN A 250 -9.62 -15.38 -6.47
N ILE A 251 -9.01 -14.20 -6.36
CA ILE A 251 -8.60 -13.63 -5.07
C ILE A 251 -9.34 -12.32 -4.86
N ILE A 252 -9.92 -12.10 -3.70
CA ILE A 252 -10.52 -10.82 -3.29
C ILE A 252 -9.61 -10.14 -2.26
N ARG A 253 -9.44 -8.82 -2.40
CA ARG A 253 -8.62 -8.01 -1.50
C ARG A 253 -9.05 -6.55 -1.52
N GLU A 254 -8.61 -5.80 -0.51
CA GLU A 254 -8.74 -4.35 -0.52
C GLU A 254 -7.84 -3.70 -1.59
N GLU A 255 -8.35 -2.65 -2.22
CA GLU A 255 -7.62 -1.81 -3.16
C GLU A 255 -6.51 -1.03 -2.45
N PHE A 256 -5.26 -1.24 -2.87
CA PHE A 256 -4.14 -0.47 -2.34
C PHE A 256 -4.05 0.91 -3.01
N ILE A 257 -4.37 1.97 -2.27
CA ILE A 257 -4.25 3.35 -2.73
C ILE A 257 -2.89 3.92 -2.24
N PRO A 258 -1.93 4.18 -3.15
CA PRO A 258 -0.64 4.73 -2.75
C PRO A 258 -0.77 6.19 -2.30
N ASN A 259 0.14 6.61 -1.41
CA ASN A 259 0.30 8.00 -0.95
C ASN A 259 -0.95 8.59 -0.26
N GLN A 260 -1.72 7.76 0.46
CA GLN A 260 -2.72 8.30 1.37
C GLN A 260 -2.03 9.15 2.44
N GLN A 261 -2.55 10.36 2.64
CA GLN A 261 -2.05 11.24 3.69
C GLN A 261 -2.44 10.64 5.04
N ARG A 262 -1.47 10.57 5.96
CA ARG A 262 -1.68 10.11 7.33
C ARG A 262 -1.64 11.31 8.26
N PRO A 263 -2.47 11.34 9.32
CA PRO A 263 -2.38 12.39 10.32
C PRO A 263 -1.07 12.24 11.10
N CYS A 264 -0.52 13.37 11.56
CA CYS A 264 0.65 13.42 12.42
C CYS A 264 0.36 12.69 13.74
N ASP A 265 1.24 11.77 14.14
CA ASP A 265 1.05 10.95 15.36
C ASP A 265 1.05 11.78 16.66
N LEU A 266 1.61 13.00 16.63
CA LEU A 266 1.65 13.90 17.77
C LEU A 266 0.41 14.81 17.84
N CYS A 267 0.15 15.63 16.82
CA CYS A 267 -0.93 16.64 16.85
C CYS A 267 -2.23 16.23 16.13
N GLY A 268 -2.22 15.16 15.33
CA GLY A 268 -3.38 14.68 14.58
C GLY A 268 -3.71 15.46 13.30
N GLN A 269 -2.95 16.50 12.95
CA GLN A 269 -3.12 17.27 11.72
C GLN A 269 -2.45 16.60 10.52
N TYR A 270 -2.93 16.89 9.31
CA TYR A 270 -2.37 16.37 8.06
C TYR A 270 -1.25 17.26 7.52
N GLY A 271 -0.56 16.79 6.47
CA GLY A 271 0.39 17.61 5.70
C GLY A 271 1.83 17.65 6.21
N HIS A 272 2.14 17.06 7.38
CA HIS A 272 3.50 17.05 7.93
C HIS A 272 3.87 15.75 8.67
N GLU A 273 5.17 15.51 8.83
CA GLU A 273 5.72 14.42 9.64
C GLU A 273 5.95 14.88 11.10
N VAL A 274 6.06 13.93 12.03
CA VAL A 274 6.26 14.22 13.48
C VAL A 274 7.46 15.15 13.72
N ASN A 275 8.54 14.99 12.96
CA ASN A 275 9.75 15.81 13.12
C ASN A 275 9.53 17.31 12.80
N ASP A 276 8.61 17.61 11.89
CA ASP A 276 8.27 18.96 11.43
C ASP A 276 7.00 19.50 12.11
N CYS A 277 6.49 18.79 13.13
CA CYS A 277 5.29 19.17 13.85
C CYS A 277 5.48 20.48 14.64
N GLN A 278 4.49 21.37 14.58
CA GLN A 278 4.42 22.63 15.32
C GLN A 278 3.32 22.63 16.40
N GLY A 279 2.91 21.44 16.85
CA GLY A 279 1.86 21.28 17.86
C GLY A 279 0.47 21.59 17.31
N LEU A 280 -0.35 22.28 18.10
CA LEU A 280 -1.69 22.75 17.75
C LEU A 280 -1.70 24.17 17.18
N ALA A 281 -0.54 24.75 16.88
CA ALA A 281 -0.47 26.06 16.24
C ALA A 281 -1.18 25.97 14.88
N GLN A 282 -2.29 26.69 14.73
CA GLN A 282 -2.96 26.82 13.44
C GLN A 282 -2.35 28.02 12.72
N ASP A 283 -1.81 27.80 11.52
CA ASP A 283 -1.63 28.91 10.59
C ASP A 283 -3.04 29.38 10.17
N GLU A 284 -3.32 30.68 10.21
CA GLU A 284 -4.60 31.26 9.75
C GLU A 284 -4.90 30.95 8.26
N ALA A 285 -3.91 30.45 7.51
CA ALA A 285 -4.05 29.95 6.14
C ALA A 285 -4.54 28.49 6.04
N ALA A 286 -4.59 27.73 7.15
CA ALA A 286 -4.92 26.31 7.19
C ALA A 286 -6.43 26.01 7.29
N GLU A 287 -7.30 27.03 7.40
CA GLU A 287 -8.76 26.87 7.34
C GLU A 287 -9.24 26.21 6.02
N CYS A 288 -8.37 26.12 5.02
CA CYS A 288 -8.66 25.56 3.69
C CYS A 288 -8.27 24.09 3.50
N GLU A 289 -7.52 23.47 4.42
CA GLU A 289 -7.16 22.05 4.31
C GLU A 289 -8.28 21.20 4.94
N ALA A 290 -9.36 21.03 4.19
CA ALA A 290 -10.41 20.08 4.53
C ALA A 290 -9.78 18.74 4.94
N ASN A 291 -10.19 18.20 6.09
CA ASN A 291 -9.86 16.82 6.46
C ASN A 291 -10.12 15.94 5.23
N PRO A 292 -9.12 15.20 4.73
CA PRO A 292 -9.33 14.37 3.55
C PRO A 292 -10.53 13.47 3.85
N MET A 293 -11.59 13.57 3.03
CA MET A 293 -12.76 12.70 3.13
C MET A 293 -12.25 11.26 3.22
N GLN A 294 -12.59 10.56 4.30
CA GLN A 294 -12.25 9.15 4.47
C GLN A 294 -12.81 8.40 3.27
N LYS A 295 -11.91 8.02 2.35
CA LYS A 295 -12.29 7.28 1.16
C LYS A 295 -12.66 5.88 1.61
N GLU A 296 -13.87 5.46 1.26
CA GLU A 296 -14.35 4.11 1.57
C GLU A 296 -13.37 3.07 1.01
N THR A 297 -13.15 1.99 1.78
CA THR A 297 -12.29 0.89 1.34
C THR A 297 -12.99 0.12 0.22
N ASN A 298 -12.38 0.07 -0.96
CA ASN A 298 -12.92 -0.69 -2.08
C ASN A 298 -12.30 -2.08 -2.12
N PHE A 299 -13.07 -3.05 -2.62
CA PHE A 299 -12.56 -4.39 -2.91
C PHE A 299 -12.31 -4.57 -4.40
N ILE A 300 -11.31 -5.39 -4.71
CA ILE A 300 -10.94 -5.79 -6.06
C ILE A 300 -10.79 -7.31 -6.12
N PHE A 301 -11.13 -7.87 -7.28
CA PHE A 301 -10.88 -9.25 -7.64
C PHE A 301 -9.64 -9.36 -8.53
N VAL A 302 -8.79 -10.34 -8.23
CA VAL A 302 -7.68 -10.80 -9.07
C VAL A 302 -8.10 -12.13 -9.70
N ARG A 303 -8.33 -12.12 -11.01
CA ARG A 303 -8.86 -13.26 -11.76
C ARG A 303 -7.71 -14.12 -12.29
N LEU A 304 -7.42 -15.23 -11.61
CA LEU A 304 -6.37 -16.15 -12.06
C LEU A 304 -6.65 -16.81 -13.42
N PRO A 305 -7.91 -17.12 -13.84
CA PRO A 305 -8.15 -17.60 -15.20
C PRO A 305 -7.60 -16.65 -16.27
N VAL A 306 -7.82 -15.34 -16.10
CA VAL A 306 -7.32 -14.32 -17.02
C VAL A 306 -5.79 -14.22 -16.96
N LEU A 307 -5.22 -14.33 -15.77
CA LEU A 307 -3.76 -14.36 -15.61
C LEU A 307 -3.15 -15.57 -16.35
N ARG A 308 -3.80 -16.73 -16.31
CA ARG A 308 -3.36 -17.94 -17.03
C ARG A 308 -3.35 -17.71 -18.55
N GLU A 309 -4.35 -17.03 -19.10
CA GLU A 309 -4.35 -16.65 -20.53
C GLU A 309 -3.19 -15.71 -20.90
N TYR A 310 -2.84 -14.77 -20.02
CA TYR A 310 -1.67 -13.91 -20.20
C TYR A 310 -0.37 -14.71 -20.15
N LEU A 311 -0.23 -15.59 -19.14
CA LEU A 311 0.94 -16.44 -18.97
C LEU A 311 1.08 -17.43 -20.12
N GLU A 312 -0.01 -17.96 -20.68
CA GLU A 312 0.04 -18.82 -21.85
C GLU A 312 0.71 -18.12 -23.02
N LYS A 313 0.25 -16.91 -23.38
CA LYS A 313 0.86 -16.11 -24.45
C LYS A 313 2.30 -15.73 -24.16
N GLU A 314 2.60 -15.44 -22.90
CA GLU A 314 3.93 -14.99 -22.51
C GLU A 314 4.94 -16.14 -22.44
N LEU A 315 4.53 -17.33 -22.00
CA LEU A 315 5.38 -18.50 -21.85
C LEU A 315 5.43 -19.36 -23.12
N GLN A 316 4.54 -19.11 -24.08
CA GLN A 316 4.59 -19.78 -25.37
C GLN A 316 5.95 -19.59 -26.05
N MET A 317 6.47 -20.69 -26.58
CA MET A 317 7.75 -20.79 -27.27
C MET A 317 7.54 -21.56 -28.56
N ASN A 318 8.11 -21.06 -29.66
CA ASN A 318 8.08 -21.73 -30.96
C ASN A 318 9.28 -22.67 -31.08
N ASN A 319 9.13 -23.77 -31.82
CA ASN A 319 10.20 -24.74 -32.12
C ASN A 319 10.81 -25.41 -30.89
N LEU A 320 9.97 -25.76 -29.91
CA LEU A 320 10.42 -26.52 -28.75
C LEU A 320 10.77 -27.97 -29.11
N PRO A 321 11.78 -28.57 -28.46
CA PRO A 321 12.07 -30.00 -28.57
C PRO A 321 11.04 -30.88 -27.83
N ILE A 322 10.13 -30.27 -27.06
CA ILE A 322 9.07 -30.92 -26.29
C ILE A 322 7.71 -30.26 -26.59
N PRO A 323 6.58 -30.98 -26.45
CA PRO A 323 5.26 -30.36 -26.56
C PRO A 323 5.06 -29.33 -25.45
N PHE A 324 4.44 -28.20 -25.79
CA PHE A 324 4.12 -27.16 -24.83
C PHE A 324 2.90 -27.56 -23.99
N ASP A 325 3.13 -27.70 -22.69
CA ASP A 325 2.15 -27.82 -21.62
C ASP A 325 2.12 -26.53 -20.78
N LEU A 326 0.94 -25.92 -20.68
CA LEU A 326 0.71 -24.69 -19.93
C LEU A 326 0.82 -24.90 -18.42
N GLU A 327 0.32 -26.03 -17.88
CA GLU A 327 0.35 -26.26 -16.43
C GLU A 327 1.79 -26.35 -15.93
N ARG A 328 2.63 -27.04 -16.70
CA ARG A 328 4.07 -27.16 -16.43
C ARG A 328 4.81 -25.83 -16.54
N ALA A 329 4.44 -25.01 -17.52
CA ALA A 329 5.01 -23.68 -17.67
C ALA A 329 4.60 -22.75 -16.50
N ILE A 330 3.38 -22.90 -15.98
CA ILE A 330 2.89 -22.16 -14.81
C ILE A 330 3.67 -22.58 -13.56
N ASP A 331 3.90 -23.88 -13.33
CA ASP A 331 4.71 -24.38 -12.21
C ASP A 331 6.12 -23.77 -12.21
N ASP A 332 6.75 -23.77 -13.39
CA ASP A 332 8.06 -23.16 -13.59
C ASP A 332 8.04 -21.65 -13.34
N TRP A 333 6.99 -20.97 -13.76
CA TRP A 333 6.81 -19.54 -13.52
C TRP A 333 6.62 -19.21 -12.04
N VAL A 334 5.82 -20.01 -11.32
CA VAL A 334 5.67 -19.91 -9.86
C VAL A 334 7.01 -20.11 -9.17
N PHE A 335 7.75 -21.16 -9.55
CA PHE A 335 9.07 -21.43 -8.98
C PHE A 335 10.07 -20.30 -9.27
N MET A 336 10.06 -19.73 -10.48
CA MET A 336 10.89 -18.57 -10.82
C MET A 336 10.57 -17.35 -9.95
N CYS A 337 9.30 -17.12 -9.64
CA CYS A 337 8.91 -16.01 -8.77
C CYS A 337 9.51 -16.13 -7.36
N PHE A 338 9.76 -17.35 -6.87
CA PHE A 338 10.44 -17.55 -5.58
C PHE A 338 11.86 -16.96 -5.52
N PHE A 339 12.59 -16.90 -6.65
CA PHE A 339 13.92 -16.26 -6.69
C PHE A 339 13.87 -14.74 -6.49
N VAL A 340 12.76 -14.11 -6.87
CA VAL A 340 12.56 -12.66 -6.68
C VAL A 340 12.27 -12.32 -5.22
N GLY A 341 11.84 -13.32 -4.42
CA GLY A 341 11.94 -13.31 -2.97
C GLY A 341 10.65 -13.68 -2.26
N ASN A 342 10.70 -14.73 -1.46
CA ASN A 342 9.58 -15.25 -0.67
C ASN A 342 9.81 -14.99 0.83
N ASP A 343 8.94 -15.51 1.68
CA ASP A 343 9.06 -15.37 3.13
C ASP A 343 10.17 -16.23 3.76
N PHE A 344 10.64 -17.25 3.07
CA PHE A 344 11.57 -18.26 3.61
C PHE A 344 13.03 -17.98 3.26
N LEU A 345 13.28 -17.31 2.12
CA LEU A 345 14.61 -17.05 1.58
C LEU A 345 14.81 -15.54 1.38
N PRO A 346 16.03 -15.02 1.65
CA PRO A 346 16.36 -13.66 1.26
C PRO A 346 16.28 -13.53 -0.26
N HIS A 347 15.83 -12.37 -0.75
CA HIS A 347 15.82 -12.08 -2.17
C HIS A 347 17.25 -12.02 -2.72
N LEU A 348 17.44 -12.48 -3.95
CA LEU A 348 18.73 -12.35 -4.62
C LEU A 348 19.02 -10.86 -4.88
N PRO A 349 20.24 -10.35 -4.58
CA PRO A 349 20.55 -8.92 -4.71
C PRO A 349 20.33 -8.37 -6.12
N SER A 350 20.52 -9.20 -7.15
CA SER A 350 20.36 -8.86 -8.57
C SER A 350 18.90 -8.88 -9.05
N LEU A 351 17.95 -9.37 -8.23
CA LEU A 351 16.54 -9.51 -8.62
C LEU A 351 15.64 -8.61 -7.78
N GLU A 352 15.20 -7.50 -8.40
CA GLU A 352 14.15 -6.65 -7.86
C GLU A 352 12.97 -6.52 -8.85
N ILE A 353 11.73 -6.71 -8.38
CA ILE A 353 10.51 -6.59 -9.23
C ILE A 353 10.47 -5.24 -9.94
N ARG A 354 10.91 -4.17 -9.27
CA ARG A 354 10.91 -2.79 -9.81
C ARG A 354 11.85 -2.63 -11.02
N GLU A 355 12.78 -3.57 -11.21
CA GLU A 355 13.76 -3.59 -12.29
C GLU A 355 13.43 -4.63 -13.37
N ASN A 356 12.17 -5.09 -13.44
CA ASN A 356 11.68 -6.11 -14.38
C ASN A 356 12.40 -7.46 -14.22
N ALA A 357 12.68 -7.85 -12.97
CA ALA A 357 13.33 -9.13 -12.65
C ALA A 357 12.57 -10.35 -13.20
N ILE A 358 11.23 -10.35 -13.12
CA ILE A 358 10.40 -11.47 -13.61
C ILE A 358 10.54 -11.62 -15.13
N ASP A 359 10.47 -10.52 -15.87
CA ASP A 359 10.66 -10.51 -17.33
C ASP A 359 12.03 -11.06 -17.74
N ARG A 360 13.08 -10.73 -16.96
CA ARG A 360 14.43 -11.25 -17.18
C ARG A 360 14.50 -12.77 -16.92
N LEU A 361 13.92 -13.25 -15.83
CA LEU A 361 13.86 -14.68 -15.51
C LEU A 361 13.11 -15.46 -16.60
N ILE A 362 11.99 -14.94 -17.11
CA ILE A 362 11.24 -15.56 -18.21
C ILE A 362 12.12 -15.70 -19.46
N ARG A 363 12.94 -14.70 -19.81
CA ARG A 363 13.86 -14.81 -20.95
C ARG A 363 14.91 -15.90 -20.73
N LEU A 364 15.56 -15.92 -19.56
CA LEU A 364 16.54 -16.94 -19.21
C LEU A 364 15.92 -18.36 -19.20
N TYR A 365 14.69 -18.46 -18.74
CA TYR A 365 13.91 -19.68 -18.77
C TYR A 365 13.64 -20.16 -20.21
N LYS A 366 13.16 -19.29 -21.09
CA LYS A 366 12.93 -19.65 -22.51
C LYS A 366 14.20 -20.15 -23.18
N ASP A 367 15.33 -19.48 -22.93
CA ASP A 367 16.63 -19.90 -23.43
C ASP A 367 17.06 -21.26 -22.87
N MET A 368 16.82 -21.50 -21.58
CA MET A 368 17.09 -22.78 -20.93
C MET A 368 16.26 -23.91 -21.53
N VAL A 369 14.94 -23.73 -21.64
CA VAL A 369 14.03 -24.76 -22.19
C VAL A 369 14.40 -25.10 -23.63
N THR A 370 14.71 -24.10 -24.45
CA THR A 370 15.11 -24.30 -25.85
C THR A 370 16.42 -25.09 -25.98
N ARG A 371 17.38 -24.88 -25.08
CA ARG A 371 18.70 -25.54 -25.15
C ARG A 371 18.75 -26.92 -24.49
N MET A 372 18.08 -27.08 -23.35
CA MET A 372 18.16 -28.30 -22.53
C MET A 372 16.99 -29.25 -22.72
N GLY A 373 15.90 -28.81 -23.37
CA GLY A 373 14.74 -29.63 -23.68
C GLY A 373 13.99 -30.16 -22.45
N GLY A 374 13.32 -29.27 -21.72
CA GLY A 374 12.41 -29.65 -20.62
C GLY A 374 12.13 -28.53 -19.63
N TYR A 375 11.16 -28.78 -18.75
CA TYR A 375 10.68 -27.86 -17.70
C TYR A 375 11.61 -27.77 -16.49
N LEU A 376 11.53 -26.70 -15.71
CA LEU A 376 12.35 -26.48 -14.52
C LEU A 376 11.92 -27.37 -13.34
N THR A 377 10.63 -27.64 -13.25
CA THR A 377 9.99 -28.36 -12.14
C THR A 377 9.15 -29.53 -12.63
N ASP A 378 8.93 -30.51 -11.73
CA ASP A 378 8.07 -31.67 -11.93
C ASP A 378 7.29 -32.01 -10.66
N GLN A 379 6.02 -31.62 -10.59
CA GLN A 379 5.14 -31.90 -9.45
C GLN A 379 5.75 -31.48 -8.09
N GLY A 380 6.52 -30.41 -8.08
CA GLY A 380 7.23 -29.90 -6.91
C GLY A 380 8.71 -30.30 -6.82
N ASP A 381 9.16 -31.30 -7.59
CA ASP A 381 10.58 -31.64 -7.68
C ASP A 381 11.32 -30.68 -8.62
N VAL A 382 12.51 -30.26 -8.21
CA VAL A 382 13.28 -29.22 -8.92
C VAL A 382 14.47 -29.85 -9.66
N HIS A 383 14.56 -29.59 -10.96
CA HIS A 383 15.70 -30.03 -11.77
C HIS A 383 16.90 -29.09 -11.61
N MET A 384 17.78 -29.40 -10.65
CA MET A 384 18.91 -28.55 -10.28
C MET A 384 19.86 -28.19 -11.45
N GLY A 385 20.07 -29.10 -12.42
CA GLY A 385 20.89 -28.80 -13.60
C GLY A 385 20.31 -27.69 -14.48
N ARG A 386 18.97 -27.61 -14.57
CA ARG A 386 18.25 -26.55 -15.30
C ARG A 386 18.26 -25.24 -14.52
N VAL A 387 18.07 -25.31 -13.20
CA VAL A 387 18.21 -24.14 -12.30
C VAL A 387 19.59 -23.53 -12.41
N GLN A 388 20.65 -24.35 -12.36
CA GLN A 388 22.02 -23.89 -12.51
C GLN A 388 22.20 -23.10 -13.81
N LYS A 389 21.60 -23.55 -14.93
CA LYS A 389 21.72 -22.84 -16.20
C LYS A 389 21.08 -21.45 -16.17
N ILE A 390 19.91 -21.32 -15.54
CA ILE A 390 19.24 -20.03 -15.34
C ILE A 390 20.10 -19.12 -14.46
N LEU A 391 20.59 -19.62 -13.33
CA LEU A 391 21.41 -18.84 -12.40
C LEU A 391 22.78 -18.45 -13.00
N SER A 392 23.39 -19.30 -13.81
CA SER A 392 24.62 -18.94 -14.55
C SER A 392 24.35 -17.82 -15.55
N GLY A 393 23.25 -17.88 -16.30
CA GLY A 393 22.86 -16.81 -17.22
C GLY A 393 22.48 -15.50 -16.50
N LEU A 394 21.92 -15.60 -15.29
CA LEU A 394 21.73 -14.44 -14.42
C LEU A 394 23.08 -13.85 -13.98
N GLY A 395 24.02 -14.70 -13.56
CA GLY A 395 25.37 -14.33 -13.14
C GLY A 395 26.14 -13.50 -14.17
N GLU A 396 25.97 -13.78 -15.46
CA GLU A 396 26.60 -13.04 -16.56
C GLU A 396 26.13 -11.57 -16.66
N VAL A 397 24.92 -11.26 -16.17
CA VAL A 397 24.32 -9.92 -16.27
C VAL A 397 24.24 -9.16 -14.94
N GLU A 398 24.67 -9.75 -13.81
CA GLU A 398 24.55 -9.12 -12.49
C GLU A 398 25.36 -7.82 -12.38
N ASP A 399 26.58 -7.80 -12.93
CA ASP A 399 27.42 -6.60 -12.93
C ASP A 399 26.76 -5.42 -13.64
N GLU A 400 26.08 -5.68 -14.76
CA GLU A 400 25.35 -4.64 -15.50
C GLU A 400 24.13 -4.14 -14.71
N ILE A 401 23.43 -5.06 -14.03
CA ILE A 401 22.29 -4.73 -13.17
C ILE A 401 22.75 -3.79 -12.04
N PHE A 402 23.84 -4.12 -11.35
CA PHE A 402 24.33 -3.30 -10.24
C PHE A 402 24.79 -1.91 -10.68
N LYS A 403 25.51 -1.81 -11.82
CA LYS A 403 25.92 -0.51 -12.39
C LYS A 403 24.69 0.34 -12.74
N THR A 404 23.73 -0.24 -13.44
CA THR A 404 22.51 0.46 -13.86
C THR A 404 21.69 0.93 -12.64
N ARG A 405 21.62 0.12 -11.59
CA ARG A 405 20.93 0.47 -10.34
C ARG A 405 21.59 1.66 -9.65
N GLN A 406 22.92 1.62 -9.51
CA GLN A 406 23.68 2.71 -8.90
C GLN A 406 23.49 4.03 -9.67
N GLU A 407 23.56 3.99 -11.00
CA GLU A 407 23.34 5.17 -11.84
C GLU A 407 21.93 5.75 -11.67
N LYS A 408 20.90 4.90 -11.66
CA LYS A 408 19.50 5.34 -11.44
C LYS A 408 19.30 5.94 -10.05
N GLU A 409 19.91 5.37 -9.02
CA GLU A 409 19.84 5.90 -7.66
C GLU A 409 20.51 7.28 -7.56
N LEU A 410 21.68 7.45 -8.19
CA LEU A 410 22.36 8.75 -8.26
C LEU A 410 21.51 9.80 -8.97
N GLN A 411 20.96 9.46 -10.14
CA GLN A 411 20.07 10.34 -10.90
C GLN A 411 18.80 10.70 -10.10
N PHE A 412 18.20 9.73 -9.41
CA PHE A 412 17.02 9.98 -8.57
C PHE A 412 17.34 10.92 -7.40
N ARG A 413 18.49 10.72 -6.74
CA ARG A 413 18.96 11.58 -5.66
C ARG A 413 19.21 13.01 -6.13
N GLU A 414 19.79 13.19 -7.31
CA GLU A 414 19.99 14.51 -7.92
C GLU A 414 18.67 15.19 -8.27
N ARG A 415 17.73 14.47 -8.89
CA ARG A 415 16.39 14.98 -9.20
C ARG A 415 15.63 15.41 -7.94
N ASN A 416 15.69 14.62 -6.87
CA ASN A 416 15.06 14.97 -5.59
C ASN A 416 15.71 16.18 -4.92
N LYS A 417 17.05 16.28 -4.96
CA LYS A 417 17.76 17.48 -4.49
C LYS A 417 17.35 18.71 -5.29
N ALA A 418 17.24 18.60 -6.61
CA ALA A 418 16.80 19.69 -7.47
C ALA A 418 15.33 20.09 -7.20
N LYS A 419 14.44 19.10 -7.04
CA LYS A 419 13.03 19.34 -6.68
C LYS A 419 12.90 20.06 -5.33
N ARG A 420 13.56 19.57 -4.28
CA ARG A 420 13.59 20.22 -2.96
C ARG A 420 14.16 21.64 -3.01
N ARG A 421 15.19 21.88 -3.85
CA ARG A 421 15.72 23.24 -4.06
C ARG A 421 14.70 24.16 -4.73
N ARG A 422 13.96 23.66 -5.72
CA ARG A 422 12.89 24.42 -6.40
C ARG A 422 11.73 24.72 -5.44
N GLU A 423 11.30 23.74 -4.66
CA GLU A 423 10.24 23.92 -3.66
C GLU A 423 10.67 24.94 -2.60
N ARG A 424 11.89 24.82 -2.05
CA ARG A 424 12.45 25.82 -1.12
C ARG A 424 12.52 27.21 -1.75
N ALA A 425 12.94 27.32 -3.00
CA ALA A 425 12.99 28.61 -3.70
C ALA A 425 11.60 29.21 -3.92
N ALA A 426 10.59 28.38 -4.19
CA ALA A 426 9.20 28.81 -4.33
C ALA A 426 8.57 29.26 -3.00
N THR A 427 8.95 28.64 -1.88
CA THR A 427 8.50 29.05 -0.53
C THR A 427 9.32 30.18 0.08
N THR A 428 10.48 30.54 -0.48
CA THR A 428 11.26 31.68 0.01
C THR A 428 10.61 32.96 -0.51
N PRO A 429 10.15 33.89 0.33
CA PRO A 429 9.58 35.14 -0.14
C PRO A 429 10.61 35.91 -0.98
N ALA A 430 10.19 36.44 -2.12
CA ALA A 430 11.04 37.16 -3.07
C ALA A 430 11.75 38.38 -2.47
N TYR A 431 11.30 38.85 -1.30
CA TYR A 431 11.88 39.95 -0.56
C TYR A 431 11.88 39.62 0.93
N ILE A 432 13.07 39.62 1.55
CA ILE A 432 13.24 39.57 3.00
C ILE A 432 13.59 41.00 3.44
N PRO A 433 12.73 41.71 4.18
CA PRO A 433 13.01 43.08 4.62
C PRO A 433 14.28 43.12 5.49
N SER A 434 15.17 44.08 5.22
CA SER A 434 16.36 44.33 6.04
C SER A 434 15.97 44.58 7.50
N ARG A 435 16.78 44.12 8.47
CA ARG A 435 16.59 44.47 9.90
C ARG A 435 16.53 46.01 10.05
N GLY A 436 15.41 46.53 10.53
CA GLY A 436 15.14 47.98 10.64
C GLY A 436 14.23 48.56 9.54
N SER A 437 13.75 47.75 8.59
CA SER A 437 12.69 48.14 7.65
C SER A 437 11.32 48.24 8.34
N LEU A 438 10.46 49.16 7.87
CA LEU A 438 9.07 49.30 8.35
C LEU A 438 8.23 48.01 8.21
N LEU A 439 8.65 47.09 7.35
CA LEU A 439 7.96 45.82 7.07
C LEU A 439 8.55 44.63 7.84
N ALA A 440 9.63 44.82 8.60
CA ALA A 440 10.22 43.77 9.42
C ALA A 440 9.45 43.66 10.75
N PRO A 441 9.11 42.45 11.24
CA PRO A 441 8.50 42.30 12.55
C PRO A 441 9.46 42.81 13.63
N LEU A 442 9.03 43.84 14.38
CA LEU A 442 9.81 44.40 15.49
C LEU A 442 9.63 43.53 16.72
N ALA A 443 10.74 43.01 17.25
CA ALA A 443 10.71 42.16 18.43
C ALA A 443 10.40 42.92 19.74
N ASN A 444 10.44 44.27 19.77
CA ASN A 444 10.16 45.07 20.98
C ASN A 444 9.74 46.51 20.68
N GLY A 445 8.50 46.88 21.05
CA GLY A 445 8.03 48.25 21.36
C GLY A 445 7.88 49.26 20.19
N PRO A 446 7.02 50.30 20.35
CA PRO A 446 6.83 51.31 19.31
C PRO A 446 8.06 52.22 19.20
N VAL A 447 8.69 52.22 18.02
CA VAL A 447 9.79 53.15 17.69
C VAL A 447 9.18 54.53 17.40
N PRO A 448 9.57 55.62 18.08
CA PRO A 448 9.06 56.95 17.79
C PRO A 448 9.75 57.48 16.52
N LEU A 449 9.31 56.99 15.36
CA LEU A 449 9.77 57.50 14.08
C LEU A 449 8.98 58.78 13.77
N SER A 450 9.69 59.87 13.51
CA SER A 450 9.05 61.12 13.05
C SER A 450 8.42 60.90 11.67
N GLY A 451 7.38 61.68 11.33
CA GLY A 451 6.68 61.55 10.04
C GLY A 451 7.59 61.74 8.81
N THR A 452 8.76 62.35 8.98
CA THR A 452 9.81 62.47 7.96
C THR A 452 10.65 61.19 7.84
N ASP A 453 11.03 60.56 8.95
CA ASP A 453 11.83 59.33 8.94
C ASP A 453 11.03 58.14 8.38
N THR A 454 9.75 58.08 8.74
CA THR A 454 8.81 57.08 8.23
C THR A 454 8.64 57.21 6.72
N ARG A 455 8.56 58.44 6.19
CA ARG A 455 8.48 58.71 4.74
C ARG A 455 9.76 58.33 4.02
N ARG A 456 10.93 58.55 4.65
CA ARG A 456 12.24 58.22 4.07
C ARG A 456 12.42 56.70 3.98
N LEU A 457 12.12 55.97 5.06
CA LEU A 457 12.13 54.50 5.07
C LEU A 457 11.14 53.90 4.06
N ALA A 458 9.93 54.47 3.95
CA ALA A 458 8.95 54.02 2.96
C ALA A 458 9.36 54.33 1.51
N ARG A 459 10.12 55.41 1.27
CA ARG A 459 10.73 55.72 -0.03
C ARG A 459 11.84 54.74 -0.36
N ASP A 460 12.72 54.45 0.59
CA ASP A 460 13.84 53.53 0.39
C ASP A 460 13.36 52.09 0.15
N ALA A 461 12.33 51.65 0.87
CA ALA A 461 11.67 50.37 0.64
C ALA A 461 11.05 50.29 -0.77
N ARG A 462 10.41 51.36 -1.25
CA ARG A 462 9.87 51.45 -2.62
C ARG A 462 10.97 51.39 -3.68
N ILE A 463 12.08 52.07 -3.46
CA ILE A 463 13.24 52.04 -4.37
C ILE A 463 13.84 50.63 -4.40
N GLN A 464 14.00 49.96 -3.25
CA GLN A 464 14.49 48.59 -3.19
C GLN A 464 13.56 47.61 -3.91
N ALA A 465 12.24 47.72 -3.72
CA ALA A 465 11.26 46.88 -4.40
C ALA A 465 11.30 47.06 -5.93
N LEU A 466 11.39 48.32 -6.40
CA LEU A 466 11.52 48.62 -7.84
C LEU A 466 12.84 48.11 -8.42
N THR A 467 13.94 48.19 -7.66
CA THR A 467 15.24 47.67 -8.09
C THR A 467 15.22 46.14 -8.17
N ALA A 468 14.60 45.46 -7.22
CA ALA A 468 14.43 44.00 -7.26
C ALA A 468 13.56 43.54 -8.45
N LEU A 469 12.48 44.27 -8.74
CA LEU A 469 11.64 44.06 -9.93
C LEU A 469 12.44 44.23 -11.23
N PHE A 470 13.31 45.23 -11.31
CA PHE A 470 14.18 45.46 -12.46
C PHE A 470 15.24 44.35 -12.67
N TYR A 471 15.75 43.77 -11.58
CA TYR A 471 16.66 42.62 -11.67
C TYR A 471 15.97 41.31 -12.02
N LEU A 472 14.69 41.15 -11.66
CA LEU A 472 13.87 39.99 -12.04
C LEU A 472 13.53 40.01 -13.54
N THR A 473 13.21 41.18 -14.12
CA THR A 473 12.94 41.31 -15.57
C THR A 473 14.17 41.13 -16.45
N LEU A 474 15.39 41.33 -15.93
CA LEU A 474 16.63 41.12 -16.68
C LEU A 474 17.18 39.68 -16.60
N LYS A 475 16.59 38.79 -15.78
CA LYS A 475 17.06 37.41 -15.59
C LYS A 475 16.24 36.34 -16.32
N GLU A 476 15.20 36.72 -17.05
CA GLU A 476 14.54 35.81 -17.99
C GLU A 476 15.27 35.84 -19.34
N PRO A 477 15.77 34.69 -19.86
CA PRO A 477 16.21 34.62 -21.24
C PRO A 477 14.99 34.75 -22.15
N LEU A 478 14.89 35.88 -22.85
CA LEU A 478 13.89 36.15 -23.88
C LEU A 478 13.92 35.03 -24.94
N PHE A 479 12.89 34.18 -24.93
CA PHE A 479 12.45 33.48 -26.13
C PHE A 479 11.93 34.54 -27.12
N HIS A 480 12.52 34.58 -28.31
CA HIS A 480 12.10 35.46 -29.39
C HIS A 480 10.65 35.16 -29.80
N THR A 481 9.73 36.07 -29.50
CA THR A 481 8.48 36.29 -30.25
C THR A 481 8.22 37.79 -30.35
N GLU A 482 8.05 38.26 -31.58
CA GLU A 482 7.80 39.66 -31.96
C GLU A 482 6.47 40.18 -31.36
N SER A 483 6.50 40.78 -30.16
CA SER A 483 5.34 41.51 -29.62
C SER A 483 5.67 42.49 -28.47
N SER A 484 6.93 42.77 -28.16
CA SER A 484 7.34 43.48 -26.93
C SER A 484 7.93 44.88 -27.17
N TYR A 485 7.41 45.62 -28.16
CA TYR A 485 7.82 47.01 -28.42
C TYR A 485 6.86 48.11 -27.93
N GLU A 486 5.82 47.78 -27.14
CA GLU A 486 4.85 48.80 -26.68
C GLU A 486 4.93 49.18 -25.18
N LEU A 487 5.73 48.50 -24.35
CA LEU A 487 5.74 48.75 -22.89
C LEU A 487 6.90 49.65 -22.38
N LEU A 488 7.94 49.90 -23.19
CA LEU A 488 9.06 50.77 -22.80
C LEU A 488 8.69 52.27 -22.65
N PRO A 489 7.79 52.86 -23.46
CA PRO A 489 7.46 54.29 -23.34
C PRO A 489 6.68 54.62 -22.06
N CYS A 490 5.87 53.70 -21.54
CA CYS A 490 5.05 53.93 -20.34
C CYS A 490 5.91 53.99 -19.05
N PHE A 491 6.97 53.20 -18.96
CA PHE A 491 7.82 53.15 -17.76
C PHE A 491 8.70 54.40 -17.58
N LEU A 492 9.20 54.97 -18.69
CA LEU A 492 9.96 56.23 -18.67
C LEU A 492 9.09 57.44 -18.30
N CYS A 493 7.80 57.41 -18.65
CA CYS A 493 6.84 58.45 -18.25
C CYS A 493 6.60 58.48 -16.72
N VAL A 494 6.52 57.31 -16.07
CA VAL A 494 6.33 57.22 -14.61
C VAL A 494 7.58 57.68 -13.84
N LEU A 495 8.78 57.35 -14.33
CA LEU A 495 10.04 57.82 -13.74
C LEU A 495 10.25 59.34 -13.88
N SER A 496 9.75 59.94 -14.96
CA SER A 496 9.76 61.40 -15.15
C SER A 496 8.79 62.12 -14.19
N ALA A 497 7.62 61.54 -13.93
CA ALA A 497 6.62 62.10 -13.00
C ALA A 497 7.11 62.09 -11.54
N LEU A 498 7.84 61.07 -11.12
CA LEU A 498 8.34 60.93 -9.74
C LEU A 498 9.61 61.73 -9.42
N LYS A 499 10.26 62.36 -10.41
CA LYS A 499 11.35 63.32 -10.17
C LYS A 499 10.86 64.72 -9.79
N LYS A 500 9.55 65.01 -9.90
CA LYS A 500 8.94 66.32 -9.64
C LYS A 500 8.09 66.41 -8.36
N THR A 501 8.14 65.39 -7.51
CA THR A 501 7.57 65.36 -6.15
C THR A 501 8.53 64.68 -5.21
#